data_AF-A0A955RVW4-F1
#
_entry.id   AF-A0A955RVW4-F1
#
_cell.length_a   1.000
_cell.length_b   1.000
_cell.length_c   1.000
_cell.angle_alpha   90.00
_cell.angle_beta   90.00
_cell.angle_gamma   90.00
#
_symmetry.space_group_name_H-M   'P 1'
#
loop_
_entity.id
_entity.type
_entity.pdbx_description
1 polymer ?
#
loop_
_entity_poly.entity_id
_entity_poly.type
_entity_poly.pdbx_seq_one_letter_code
_entity_poly.pdbx_strand_id
1 'polypeptide(L)'
;MINELISQMPLKSIAALAVALMAGIACAFICEAILKKWLADFAYREWKVELTKVLVPIRYIVPAPFMLLGISAAPFDARTEGVIRHFVSLWVIAAVGWLLTRCSDLIRESILARYDVSKEDNLVARKM
;
A
#
# COMPACT_ATOMS: atom_id res chain seq x y z
N MET A 1 7.23 -23.07 18.16
CA MET A 1 8.16 -21.93 18.03
C MET A 1 7.46 -20.57 18.18
N ILE A 2 6.39 -20.25 17.45
CA ILE A 2 5.66 -18.96 17.62
C ILE A 2 5.00 -18.84 19.01
N ASN A 3 4.41 -19.92 19.53
CA ASN A 3 3.75 -19.91 20.84
C ASN A 3 4.70 -19.62 22.02
N GLU A 4 5.96 -20.07 21.93
CA GLU A 4 6.97 -19.76 22.97
C GLU A 4 7.36 -18.28 22.94
N LEU A 5 7.47 -17.70 21.75
CA LEU A 5 7.80 -16.27 21.58
C LEU A 5 6.71 -15.37 22.19
N ILE A 6 5.44 -15.69 21.95
CA ILE A 6 4.29 -14.95 22.51
C ILE A 6 4.26 -15.07 24.04
N SER A 7 4.61 -16.24 24.59
CA SER A 7 4.59 -16.48 26.04
C SER A 7 5.66 -15.68 26.82
N GLN A 8 6.75 -15.28 26.18
CA GLN A 8 7.83 -14.50 26.81
C GLN A 8 7.66 -12.99 26.62
N MET A 9 6.71 -12.55 25.79
CA MET A 9 6.48 -11.13 25.56
C MET A 9 5.85 -10.47 26.80
N PRO A 10 6.43 -9.35 27.29
CA PRO A 10 5.74 -8.58 28.31
C PRO A 10 4.44 -8.03 27.76
N LEU A 11 3.36 -8.11 28.53
CA LEU A 11 2.02 -7.63 28.14
C LEU A 11 2.04 -6.19 27.62
N LYS A 12 2.93 -5.35 28.18
CA LYS A 12 3.15 -3.96 27.76
C LYS A 12 3.62 -3.84 26.30
N SER A 13 4.45 -4.78 25.84
CA SER A 13 5.01 -4.77 24.47
C SER A 13 3.98 -5.23 23.45
N ILE A 14 3.15 -6.21 23.80
CA ILE A 14 1.99 -6.61 22.98
C ILE A 14 1.00 -5.44 22.86
N ALA A 15 0.69 -4.78 23.98
CA ALA A 15 -0.18 -3.61 23.99
C ALA A 15 0.38 -2.47 23.13
N ALA A 16 1.68 -2.19 23.21
CA ALA A 16 2.33 -1.17 22.40
C ALA A 16 2.23 -1.46 20.89
N LEU A 17 2.46 -2.71 20.46
CA LEU A 17 2.30 -3.11 19.07
C LEU A 17 0.85 -3.01 18.59
N ALA A 18 -0.11 -3.42 19.42
CA ALA A 18 -1.51 -3.31 19.10
C ALA A 18 -1.94 -1.84 18.93
N VAL A 19 -1.52 -0.96 19.85
CA VAL A 19 -1.78 0.49 19.76
C VAL A 19 -1.12 1.08 18.52
N ALA A 20 0.14 0.73 18.24
CA ALA A 20 0.85 1.18 17.04
C ALA A 20 0.13 0.74 15.75
N LEU A 21 -0.32 -0.51 15.69
CA LEU A 21 -1.09 -1.02 14.55
C LEU A 21 -2.42 -0.29 14.39
N MET A 22 -3.18 -0.11 15.46
CA MET A 22 -4.45 0.62 15.41
C MET A 22 -4.25 2.07 14.98
N ALA A 23 -3.23 2.76 15.50
CA ALA A 23 -2.87 4.11 15.11
C ALA A 23 -2.48 4.18 13.62
N GLY A 24 -1.69 3.22 13.14
CA GLY A 24 -1.30 3.11 11.74
C GLY A 24 -2.49 2.87 10.81
N ILE A 25 -3.43 2.00 11.21
CA ILE A 25 -4.67 1.74 10.45
C ILE A 25 -5.55 3.00 10.41
N ALA A 26 -5.74 3.68 11.55
CA ALA A 26 -6.50 4.92 11.61
C ALA A 26 -5.87 6.01 10.70
N CYS A 27 -4.54 6.14 10.73
CA CYS A 27 -3.81 7.03 9.85
C CYS A 27 -3.99 6.64 8.37
N ALA A 28 -3.97 5.35 8.05
CA ALA A 28 -4.20 4.85 6.70
C ALA A 28 -5.58 5.27 6.16
N PHE A 29 -6.63 5.17 6.97
CA PHE A 29 -7.98 5.64 6.59
C PHE A 29 -8.02 7.15 6.35
N ILE A 30 -7.35 7.94 7.18
CA ILE A 30 -7.27 9.40 7.01
C ILE A 30 -6.52 9.75 5.73
N CYS A 31 -5.34 9.15 5.50
CA CYS A 31 -4.57 9.33 4.28
C CYS A 31 -5.39 8.97 3.04
N GLU A 32 -6.09 7.82 3.07
CA GLU A 32 -6.96 7.39 1.98
C GLU A 32 -8.10 8.39 1.72
N ALA A 33 -8.75 8.91 2.77
CA ALA A 33 -9.82 9.90 2.64
C ALA A 33 -9.31 11.21 2.02
N ILE A 34 -8.14 11.69 2.46
CA ILE A 34 -7.50 12.89 1.91
C ILE A 34 -7.11 12.65 0.45
N LEU A 35 -6.45 11.54 0.14
CA LEU A 35 -6.06 11.18 -1.22
C LEU A 35 -7.27 11.10 -2.15
N LYS A 36 -8.36 10.43 -1.73
CA LYS A 36 -9.61 10.35 -2.51
C LYS A 36 -10.22 11.72 -2.76
N LYS A 37 -10.20 12.61 -1.75
CA LYS A 37 -10.70 13.98 -1.90
C LYS A 37 -9.88 14.76 -2.93
N TRP A 38 -8.56 14.73 -2.82
CA TRP A 38 -7.67 15.38 -3.77
C TRP A 38 -7.82 14.81 -5.18
N LEU A 39 -7.91 13.48 -5.31
CA LEU A 39 -8.14 12.81 -6.58
C LEU A 39 -9.48 13.15 -7.21
N ALA A 40 -10.52 13.38 -6.40
CA ALA A 40 -11.82 13.81 -6.91
C ALA A 40 -11.76 15.22 -7.53
N ASP A 41 -10.89 16.09 -7.03
CA ASP A 41 -10.71 17.45 -7.55
C ASP A 41 -9.86 17.48 -8.84
N PHE A 42 -8.93 16.52 -9.01
CA PHE A 42 -7.99 16.49 -10.14
C PHE A 42 -8.39 15.55 -11.30
N ALA A 43 -9.11 14.46 -11.05
CA ALA A 43 -9.34 13.44 -12.06
C ALA A 43 -10.62 13.69 -12.88
N TYR A 44 -10.48 13.78 -14.20
CA TYR A 44 -11.58 13.53 -15.13
C TYR A 44 -12.23 12.17 -14.80
N ARG A 45 -13.56 12.08 -14.93
CA ARG A 45 -14.41 10.98 -14.41
C ARG A 45 -13.89 9.58 -14.76
N GLU A 46 -13.22 9.42 -15.89
CA GLU A 46 -12.66 8.17 -16.40
C GLU A 46 -11.40 7.70 -15.65
N TRP A 47 -10.53 8.62 -15.20
CA TRP A 47 -9.28 8.29 -14.50
C TRP A 47 -9.51 7.98 -13.02
N LYS A 48 -10.65 8.43 -12.48
CA LYS A 48 -10.99 8.29 -11.06
C LYS A 48 -11.09 6.84 -10.61
N VAL A 49 -11.67 5.96 -11.45
CA VAL A 49 -11.85 4.53 -11.13
C VAL A 49 -10.48 3.84 -11.04
N GLU A 50 -9.57 4.13 -11.97
CA GLU A 50 -8.25 3.51 -12.00
C GLU A 50 -7.35 4.00 -10.85
N LEU A 51 -7.37 5.30 -10.55
CA LEU A 51 -6.59 5.86 -9.45
C LEU A 51 -7.01 5.30 -8.08
N THR A 52 -8.29 4.99 -7.88
CA THR A 52 -8.74 4.37 -6.62
C THR A 52 -8.17 2.97 -6.39
N LYS A 53 -7.83 2.22 -7.46
CA LYS A 53 -7.18 0.91 -7.33
C LYS A 53 -5.74 1.01 -6.81
N VAL A 54 -5.06 2.13 -7.06
CA VAL A 54 -3.71 2.44 -6.55
C VAL A 54 -3.73 2.83 -5.07
N LEU A 55 -4.85 3.35 -4.55
CA LEU A 55 -4.97 3.71 -3.13
C LEU A 55 -5.05 2.50 -2.19
N VAL A 56 -5.53 1.36 -2.68
CA VAL A 56 -5.65 0.13 -1.90
C VAL A 56 -4.30 -0.33 -1.32
N PRO A 57 -3.22 -0.48 -2.11
CA PRO A 57 -1.91 -0.86 -1.58
C PRO A 57 -1.32 0.19 -0.63
N ILE A 58 -1.58 1.49 -0.83
CA ILE A 58 -1.13 2.55 0.09
C ILE A 58 -1.66 2.32 1.51
N ARG A 59 -2.91 1.84 1.66
CA ARG A 59 -3.50 1.49 2.96
C ARG A 59 -2.69 0.45 3.74
N TYR A 60 -1.96 -0.41 3.04
CA TYR A 60 -1.11 -1.44 3.66
C TYR A 60 0.31 -0.96 3.94
N ILE A 61 0.77 0.10 3.27
CA ILE A 61 2.10 0.69 3.51
C ILE A 61 2.08 1.57 4.77
N VAL A 62 1.02 2.37 4.94
CA VAL A 62 0.93 3.38 6.01
C VAL A 62 1.09 2.82 7.43
N PRO A 63 0.56 1.64 7.80
CA PRO A 63 0.72 1.16 9.17
C PRO A 63 2.12 0.63 9.49
N ALA A 64 2.96 0.34 8.50
CA ALA A 64 4.31 -0.19 8.70
C ALA A 64 5.25 0.74 9.50
N PRO A 65 5.37 2.06 9.20
CA PRO A 65 6.17 2.96 10.02
C PRO A 65 5.67 3.05 11.47
N PHE A 66 4.36 2.98 11.70
CA PHE A 66 3.81 2.96 13.06
C PHE A 66 4.23 1.69 13.81
N MET A 67 4.18 0.52 13.15
CA MET A 67 4.72 -0.71 13.74
C MET A 67 6.21 -0.57 14.08
N LEU A 68 7.04 0.02 13.21
CA LEU A 68 8.47 0.24 13.50
C LEU A 68 8.69 1.16 14.72
N LEU A 69 7.86 2.18 14.88
CA LEU A 69 7.86 3.04 16.08
C LEU A 69 7.41 2.26 17.32
N GLY A 70 6.37 1.44 17.21
CA GLY A 70 5.90 0.58 18.30
C GLY A 70 6.94 -0.45 18.74
N ILE A 71 7.69 -1.02 17.79
CA ILE A 71 8.82 -1.92 18.06
C ILE A 71 9.92 -1.18 18.84
N SER A 72 10.26 0.04 18.42
CA SER A 72 11.35 0.81 19.03
C SER A 72 10.97 1.39 20.41
N ALA A 73 9.67 1.60 20.67
CA ALA A 73 9.17 2.19 21.91
C ALA A 73 8.90 1.15 23.02
N ALA A 74 8.82 -0.13 22.69
CA ALA A 74 8.50 -1.18 23.65
C ALA A 74 9.73 -2.04 24.00
N PRO A 75 9.78 -2.57 25.24
CA PRO A 75 10.85 -3.46 25.65
C PRO A 75 10.66 -4.83 24.99
N PHE A 76 11.42 -5.09 23.93
CA PHE A 76 11.57 -6.41 23.32
C PHE A 76 12.93 -6.99 23.66
N ASP A 77 13.00 -8.31 23.78
CA ASP A 77 14.29 -8.99 23.69
C ASP A 77 14.83 -8.89 22.24
N ALA A 78 16.15 -8.89 22.09
CA ALA A 78 16.80 -8.67 20.79
C ALA A 78 16.38 -9.68 19.71
N ARG A 79 16.03 -10.91 20.11
CA ARG A 79 15.59 -11.95 19.17
C ARG A 79 14.19 -11.65 18.65
N THR A 80 13.25 -11.35 19.54
CA THR A 80 11.87 -11.00 19.16
C THR A 80 11.82 -9.72 18.35
N GLU A 81 12.59 -8.69 18.73
CA GLU A 81 12.67 -7.44 17.97
C GLU A 81 13.14 -7.70 16.53
N GLY A 82 14.21 -8.47 16.36
CA GLY A 82 14.76 -8.82 15.04
C GLY A 82 13.75 -9.57 14.17
N VAL A 83 13.02 -10.53 14.75
CA VAL A 83 11.98 -11.29 14.04
C VAL A 83 10.85 -10.36 13.58
N ILE A 84 10.29 -9.54 14.47
CA ILE A 84 9.17 -8.65 14.13
C ILE A 84 9.60 -7.61 13.10
N ARG A 85 10.78 -7.00 13.27
CA ARG A 85 11.33 -6.03 12.31
C ARG A 85 11.52 -6.65 10.93
N HIS A 86 11.99 -7.89 10.87
CA HIS A 86 12.11 -8.62 9.61
C HIS A 86 10.74 -8.86 8.96
N PHE A 87 9.75 -9.31 9.73
CA PHE A 87 8.37 -9.46 9.23
C PHE A 87 7.79 -8.15 8.70
N VAL A 88 7.97 -7.04 9.42
CA VAL A 88 7.54 -5.71 8.95
C VAL A 88 8.25 -5.31 7.66
N SER A 89 9.56 -5.59 7.52
CA SER A 89 10.28 -5.30 6.28
C SER A 89 9.76 -6.12 5.09
N LEU A 90 9.46 -7.41 5.27
CA LEU A 90 8.89 -8.25 4.23
C LEU A 90 7.50 -7.75 3.82
N TRP A 91 6.70 -7.35 4.80
CA TRP A 91 5.39 -6.74 4.53
C TRP A 91 5.50 -5.46 3.71
N VAL A 92 6.43 -4.56 4.06
CA VAL A 92 6.68 -3.33 3.29
C VAL A 92 7.11 -3.65 1.86
N ILE A 93 8.04 -4.59 1.67
CA ILE A 93 8.51 -5.00 0.33
C ILE A 93 7.34 -5.52 -0.50
N ALA A 94 6.51 -6.41 0.07
CA ALA A 94 5.34 -6.94 -0.61
C ALA A 94 4.32 -5.85 -0.97
N ALA A 95 4.05 -4.92 -0.05
CA ALA A 95 3.11 -3.82 -0.28
C ALA A 95 3.61 -2.83 -1.35
N VAL A 96 4.91 -2.53 -1.37
CA VAL A 96 5.54 -1.69 -2.40
C VAL A 96 5.52 -2.40 -3.75
N GLY A 97 5.85 -3.69 -3.82
CA GLY A 97 5.75 -4.46 -5.05
C GLY A 97 4.34 -4.48 -5.61
N TRP A 98 3.33 -4.61 -4.75
CA TRP A 98 1.93 -4.51 -5.14
C TRP A 98 1.57 -3.13 -5.67
N LEU A 99 2.02 -2.05 -5.01
CA LEU A 99 1.82 -0.68 -5.47
C LEU A 99 2.42 -0.46 -6.87
N LEU A 100 3.66 -0.91 -7.09
CA LEU A 100 4.34 -0.77 -8.38
C LEU A 100 3.63 -1.52 -9.51
N THR A 101 3.10 -2.71 -9.21
CA THR A 101 2.29 -3.48 -10.18
C THR A 101 1.04 -2.70 -10.58
N ARG A 102 0.31 -2.14 -9.61
CA ARG A 102 -0.88 -1.33 -9.87
C ARG A 102 -0.57 -0.05 -10.63
N CYS A 103 0.54 0.62 -10.33
CA CYS A 103 0.98 1.78 -11.08
C CYS A 103 1.32 1.41 -12.53
N SER A 104 1.96 0.26 -12.76
CA SER A 104 2.31 -0.22 -14.09
C SER A 104 1.05 -0.54 -14.92
N ASP A 105 0.06 -1.18 -14.30
CA ASP A 105 -1.25 -1.43 -14.93
C ASP A 105 -1.93 -0.11 -15.31
N LEU A 106 -1.96 0.87 -14.41
CA LEU A 106 -2.56 2.18 -14.66
C LEU A 106 -1.87 2.95 -15.79
N ILE A 107 -0.53 2.89 -15.86
CA ILE A 107 0.24 3.48 -16.97
C ILE A 107 -0.12 2.78 -18.28
N ARG A 108 -0.17 1.44 -18.30
CA ARG A 108 -0.54 0.65 -19.47
C ARG A 108 -1.93 1.02 -19.98
N GLU A 109 -2.91 1.07 -19.09
CA GLU A 109 -4.28 1.44 -19.43
C GLU A 109 -4.38 2.89 -19.92
N SER A 110 -3.65 3.81 -19.30
CA SER A 110 -3.59 5.20 -19.75
C SER A 110 -3.00 5.37 -21.15
N ILE A 111 -1.97 4.58 -21.49
CA ILE A 111 -1.36 4.57 -22.83
C ILE A 111 -2.35 3.99 -23.84
N LEU A 112 -2.99 2.86 -23.53
CA LEU A 112 -3.98 2.21 -24.41
C LEU A 112 -5.25 3.05 -24.59
N ALA A 113 -5.66 3.81 -23.59
CA ALA A 113 -6.79 4.74 -23.72
C ALA A 113 -6.48 5.91 -24.66
N ARG A 114 -5.20 6.32 -24.74
CA ARG A 114 -4.76 7.43 -25.59
C ARG A 114 -4.47 7.01 -27.03
N TYR A 115 -4.06 5.77 -27.23
CA TYR A 115 -3.82 5.19 -28.55
C TYR A 115 -4.90 4.16 -28.84
N ASP A 116 -5.86 4.51 -29.69
CA ASP A 116 -6.87 3.58 -30.20
C ASP A 116 -6.20 2.52 -31.08
N VAL A 117 -5.61 1.51 -30.44
CA VAL A 117 -4.96 0.37 -31.09
C VAL A 117 -5.96 -0.54 -31.79
N SER A 118 -7.27 -0.29 -31.60
CA SER A 118 -8.38 -1.00 -32.22
C SER A 118 -8.87 -0.37 -33.51
N LYS A 119 -8.41 0.85 -33.84
CA LYS A 119 -8.55 1.36 -35.20
C LYS A 119 -7.70 0.50 -36.10
N GLU A 120 -8.37 -0.44 -36.78
CA GLU A 120 -7.87 -1.00 -38.03
C GLU A 120 -7.29 0.14 -38.83
N ASP A 121 -5.98 0.04 -39.06
CA ASP A 121 -5.21 0.97 -39.86
C ASP A 121 -5.99 1.15 -41.16
N ASN A 122 -6.60 2.32 -41.33
CA ASN A 122 -7.61 2.55 -42.36
C ASN A 122 -6.85 2.68 -43.69
N LEU A 123 -6.36 1.55 -44.21
CA LEU A 123 -5.63 1.41 -45.47
C LEU A 123 -6.46 1.94 -46.65
N VAL A 124 -7.76 2.15 -46.44
CA VAL A 124 -8.70 2.84 -47.34
C VAL A 124 -8.33 4.31 -47.54
N ALA A 125 -7.81 5.01 -46.53
CA ALA A 125 -7.40 6.42 -46.64
C ALA A 125 -6.08 6.62 -47.40
N ARG A 126 -5.27 5.58 -47.61
CA ARG A 126 -4.04 5.61 -48.42
C ARG A 126 -4.24 5.19 -49.89
N LYS A 127 -5.46 4.83 -50.30
CA LYS A 127 -5.79 4.39 -51.66
C LYS A 127 -6.52 5.43 -52.52
N MET A 128 -6.74 6.65 -52.01
CA MET A 128 -7.27 7.76 -52.80
C MET A 128 -6.15 8.71 -53.22
#